data_AF-A0A7C1KNH4-F1
#
_entry.id   AF-A0A7C1KNH4-F1
#
_cell.length_a   1.000
_cell.length_b   1.000
_cell.length_c   1.000
_cell.angle_alpha   90.00
_cell.angle_beta   90.00
_cell.angle_gamma   90.00
#
_symmetry.space_group_name_H-M   'P 1'
#
loop_
_entity.id
_entity.type
_entity.pdbx_description
1 polymer ?
#
loop_
_entity_poly.entity_id
_entity_poly.type
_entity_poly.pdbx_seq_one_letter_code
_entity_poly.pdbx_strand_id
1 'polypeptide(L)'
;MADYNNNQLSVDYNISNTSSNYANAKDMTIVGTVDTAGVSLVDGGRVINMVSVGECELVTVKYLVPTGVGSFTSSVYATANDQCGNSYAYPGPYPVT
;
A
#
# COMPACT_ATOMS: atom_id res chain seq x y z
N MET A 1 -11.61 20.04 -3.22
CA MET A 1 -11.11 20.58 -1.93
C MET A 1 -9.76 19.92 -1.67
N ALA A 2 -8.72 20.65 -1.28
CA ALA A 2 -7.37 20.08 -1.16
C ALA A 2 -7.27 19.12 0.05
N ASP A 3 -6.48 18.04 -0.06
CA ASP A 3 -6.32 16.99 0.96
C ASP A 3 -5.98 17.58 2.35
N TYR A 4 -5.16 18.63 2.41
CA TYR A 4 -4.80 19.34 3.65
C TYR A 4 -6.02 19.87 4.42
N ASN A 5 -7.01 20.44 3.73
CA ASN A 5 -8.21 20.98 4.38
C ASN A 5 -9.11 19.88 4.96
N ASN A 6 -8.92 18.63 4.51
CA ASN A 6 -9.65 17.46 4.97
C ASN A 6 -8.84 16.66 6.00
N ASN A 7 -7.72 17.19 6.49
CA ASN A 7 -6.75 16.46 7.31
C ASN A 7 -6.28 15.15 6.66
N GLN A 8 -6.15 15.12 5.34
CA GLN A 8 -5.65 13.98 4.61
C GLN A 8 -4.18 14.16 4.25
N LEU A 9 -3.38 13.13 4.53
CA LEU A 9 -2.00 13.00 4.10
C LEU A 9 -1.93 12.02 2.93
N SER A 10 -1.41 12.48 1.80
CA SER A 10 -1.12 11.64 0.64
C SER A 10 0.36 11.25 0.65
N VAL A 11 0.66 9.96 0.55
CA VAL A 11 2.02 9.39 0.57
C VAL A 11 2.23 8.56 -0.68
N ASP A 12 3.26 8.89 -1.44
CA ASP A 12 3.64 8.13 -2.63
C ASP A 12 4.63 7.01 -2.27
N TYR A 13 4.27 5.78 -2.64
CA TYR A 13 5.09 4.59 -2.47
C TYR A 13 5.58 4.09 -3.82
N ASN A 14 6.87 3.77 -3.88
CA ASN A 14 7.48 3.02 -4.98
C ASN A 14 7.41 1.54 -4.65
N ILE A 15 6.77 0.75 -5.52
CA ILE A 15 6.62 -0.69 -5.39
C ILE A 15 7.46 -1.34 -6.47
N SER A 16 8.56 -1.96 -6.06
CA SER A 16 9.51 -2.61 -6.96
C SER A 16 9.42 -4.12 -6.86
N ASN A 17 9.49 -4.80 -8.00
CA ASN A 17 9.63 -6.25 -8.03
C ASN A 17 11.10 -6.63 -8.27
N THR A 18 11.77 -7.07 -7.20
CA THR A 18 13.18 -7.46 -7.20
C THR A 18 13.37 -8.98 -7.19
N SER A 19 12.34 -9.74 -7.57
CA SER A 19 12.40 -11.21 -7.57
C SER A 19 13.48 -11.72 -8.54
N SER A 20 14.18 -12.78 -8.13
CA SER A 20 15.25 -13.40 -8.93
C SER A 20 14.77 -14.56 -9.81
N ASN A 21 13.52 -14.98 -9.64
CA ASN A 21 12.91 -16.12 -10.31
C ASN A 21 12.07 -15.73 -11.55
N TYR A 22 12.21 -14.49 -12.03
CA TYR A 22 11.44 -13.96 -13.16
C TYR A 22 9.91 -13.98 -12.96
N ALA A 23 9.43 -14.01 -11.71
CA ALA A 23 8.00 -13.99 -11.40
C ALA A 23 7.45 -12.55 -11.41
N ASN A 24 6.47 -12.29 -12.28
CA ASN A 24 5.75 -11.02 -12.28
C ASN A 24 4.74 -10.98 -11.13
N ALA A 25 4.65 -9.85 -10.43
CA ALA A 25 3.62 -9.61 -9.44
C ALA A 25 2.40 -9.03 -10.14
N LYS A 26 1.28 -9.74 -10.14
CA LYS A 26 0.02 -9.37 -10.79
C LYS A 26 -1.00 -8.90 -9.78
N ASP A 27 -1.93 -8.06 -10.24
CA ASP A 27 -3.07 -7.56 -9.48
C ASP A 27 -2.67 -7.05 -8.09
N MET A 28 -1.54 -6.33 -8.02
CA MET A 28 -1.00 -5.86 -6.77
C MET A 28 -1.91 -4.78 -6.20
N THR A 29 -2.33 -4.95 -4.96
CA THR A 29 -3.17 -3.97 -4.27
C THR A 29 -2.74 -3.82 -2.82
N ILE A 30 -2.79 -2.58 -2.32
CA ILE A 30 -2.75 -2.31 -0.89
C ILE A 30 -4.12 -2.72 -0.33
N VAL A 31 -4.11 -3.59 0.67
CA VAL A 31 -5.32 -4.16 1.28
C VAL A 31 -5.67 -3.51 2.61
N GLY A 32 -4.72 -2.80 3.22
CA GLY A 32 -4.94 -2.11 4.47
C GLY A 32 -3.65 -1.56 5.07
N THR A 33 -3.82 -0.79 6.15
CA THR A 33 -2.71 -0.29 6.98
C THR A 33 -3.01 -0.54 8.45
N VAL A 34 -1.97 -0.64 9.25
CA VAL A 34 -2.05 -0.61 10.71
C VAL A 34 -1.29 0.61 11.18
N ASP A 35 -2.04 1.57 11.72
CA ASP A 35 -1.55 2.91 11.98
C ASP A 35 -1.61 3.24 13.48
N THR A 36 -0.72 4.13 13.95
CA THR A 36 -0.73 4.64 15.32
C THR A 36 -1.39 6.03 15.41
N ALA A 37 -1.57 6.55 16.64
CA ALA A 37 -2.05 7.90 16.90
C ALA A 37 -3.46 8.23 16.33
N GLY A 38 -4.31 7.20 16.13
CA GLY A 38 -5.66 7.37 15.60
C GLY A 38 -5.72 7.72 14.11
N VAL A 39 -4.58 7.66 13.42
CA VAL A 39 -4.52 7.74 11.95
C VAL A 39 -5.23 6.52 11.36
N SER A 40 -5.84 6.69 10.20
CA SER A 40 -6.52 5.60 9.49
C SER A 40 -6.39 5.73 7.98
N LEU A 41 -6.40 4.59 7.29
CA LEU A 41 -6.45 4.54 5.83
C LEU A 41 -7.76 5.13 5.29
N VAL A 42 -7.64 6.02 4.32
CA VAL A 42 -8.77 6.55 3.54
C VAL A 42 -8.83 5.90 2.17
N ASP A 43 -7.67 5.75 1.52
CA ASP A 43 -7.54 5.20 0.18
C ASP A 43 -6.21 4.44 0.06
N GLY A 44 -6.28 3.17 -0.31
CA GLY A 44 -5.09 2.33 -0.59
C GLY A 44 -4.43 2.63 -1.94
N GLY A 45 -5.06 3.49 -2.76
CA GLY A 45 -4.59 3.85 -4.08
C GLY A 45 -5.05 2.86 -5.16
N ARG A 46 -4.44 2.99 -6.35
CA ARG A 46 -4.80 2.17 -7.51
C ARG A 46 -4.35 0.71 -7.33
N VAL A 47 -5.12 -0.21 -7.90
CA VAL A 47 -4.66 -1.57 -8.19
C VAL A 47 -3.64 -1.49 -9.33
N ILE A 48 -2.51 -2.16 -9.17
CA ILE A 48 -1.45 -2.25 -10.16
C ILE A 48 -1.55 -3.61 -10.84
N ASN A 49 -1.98 -3.61 -12.11
CA ASN A 49 -2.23 -4.85 -12.87
C ASN A 49 -1.01 -5.77 -12.92
N MET A 50 0.19 -5.19 -13.05
CA MET A 50 1.43 -5.95 -13.08
C MET A 50 2.63 -5.09 -12.69
N VAL A 51 3.51 -5.64 -11.87
CA VAL A 51 4.88 -5.16 -11.64
C VAL A 51 5.83 -6.25 -12.15
N SER A 52 6.37 -6.03 -13.34
CA SER A 52 7.34 -6.96 -13.95
C SER A 52 8.64 -7.00 -13.16
N VAL A 53 9.39 -8.09 -13.28
CA VAL A 53 10.71 -8.19 -12.63
C VAL A 53 11.65 -7.07 -13.10
N GLY A 54 12.26 -6.37 -12.14
CA GLY A 54 13.13 -5.23 -12.38
C GLY A 54 12.41 -3.89 -12.51
N GLU A 55 11.07 -3.91 -12.63
CA GLU A 55 10.27 -2.70 -12.76
C GLU A 55 9.81 -2.15 -11.40
N CYS A 56 9.36 -0.90 -11.44
CA CYS A 56 8.83 -0.16 -10.29
C CYS A 56 7.57 0.59 -10.69
N GLU A 57 6.57 0.56 -9.83
CA GLU A 57 5.30 1.25 -10.01
C GLU A 57 5.00 2.18 -8.83
N LEU A 58 4.38 3.32 -9.10
CA LEU A 58 3.96 4.28 -8.08
C LEU A 58 2.52 4.02 -7.62
N VAL A 59 2.27 4.13 -6.32
CA VAL A 59 0.93 4.20 -5.73
C VAL A 59 0.87 5.31 -4.69
N THR A 60 -0.22 6.08 -4.69
CA THR A 60 -0.49 7.09 -3.67
C THR A 60 -1.48 6.52 -2.66
N VAL A 61 -1.07 6.45 -1.40
CA VAL A 61 -1.92 6.06 -0.27
C VAL A 61 -2.35 7.30 0.48
N LYS A 62 -3.63 7.36 0.86
CA LYS A 62 -4.18 8.49 1.63
C LYS A 62 -4.55 8.06 3.04
N TYR A 63 -4.14 8.88 4.00
CA TYR A 63 -4.43 8.69 5.42
C TYR A 63 -5.25 9.86 5.95
N LEU A 64 -6.21 9.59 6.83
CA LEU A 64 -6.85 10.61 7.65
C LEU A 64 -6.02 10.79 8.91
N VAL A 65 -5.49 11.99 9.11
CA VAL A 65 -4.62 12.34 10.23
C VAL A 65 -5.38 13.22 11.21
N PRO A 66 -5.71 12.76 12.43
CA PRO A 66 -6.39 13.60 13.41
C PRO A 66 -5.62 14.89 13.73
N THR A 67 -6.36 15.96 14.03
CA THR A 67 -5.76 17.24 14.45
C THR A 67 -4.90 17.05 15.70
N GLY A 68 -3.69 17.62 15.70
CA GLY A 68 -2.75 17.54 16.82
C GLY A 68 -1.79 16.35 16.76
N VAL A 69 -1.92 15.45 15.77
CA VAL A 69 -0.93 14.40 15.52
C VAL A 69 0.32 15.02 14.87
N GLY A 70 1.43 15.02 15.60
CA GLY A 70 2.73 15.48 15.09
C GLY A 70 3.54 14.40 14.36
N SER A 71 3.33 13.13 14.71
CA SER A 71 3.94 11.97 14.05
C SER A 71 3.10 10.72 14.29
N PHE A 72 3.19 9.77 13.37
CA PHE A 72 2.59 8.44 13.48
C PHE A 72 3.48 7.42 12.76
N THR A 73 3.19 6.14 13.00
CA THR A 73 3.81 5.01 12.29
C THR A 73 2.71 4.26 11.57
N SER A 74 2.99 3.80 10.35
CA SER A 74 2.10 2.96 9.55
C SER A 74 2.82 1.72 9.07
N SER A 75 2.16 0.57 9.21
CA SER A 75 2.53 -0.67 8.53
C SER A 75 1.57 -0.90 7.37
N VAL A 76 2.08 -0.85 6.14
CA VAL A 76 1.28 -1.04 4.92
C VAL A 76 1.25 -2.52 4.55
N TYR A 77 0.05 -3.01 4.25
CA TYR A 77 -0.17 -4.40 3.84
C TYR A 77 -0.66 -4.45 2.40
N ALA A 78 -0.03 -5.32 1.62
CA ALA A 78 -0.35 -5.50 0.21
C ALA A 78 -0.50 -6.98 -0.14
N THR A 79 -1.21 -7.24 -1.23
CA THR A 79 -1.31 -8.57 -1.84
C THR A 79 -0.96 -8.50 -3.32
N ALA A 80 -0.41 -9.58 -3.86
CA ALA A 80 -0.18 -9.76 -5.28
C ALA A 80 -0.30 -11.24 -5.65
N ASN A 81 -0.57 -11.51 -6.93
CA ASN A 81 -0.64 -12.86 -7.47
C ASN A 81 0.57 -13.15 -8.35
N ASP A 82 1.02 -14.40 -8.43
CA ASP A 82 1.95 -14.82 -9.48
C ASP A 82 1.21 -15.23 -10.76
N GLN A 83 1.99 -15.54 -11.80
CA GLN A 83 1.48 -16.04 -13.08
C GLN A 83 0.79 -17.41 -13.03
N CYS A 84 0.95 -18.14 -11.92
CA CYS A 84 0.34 -19.45 -11.68
C CYS A 84 -0.98 -19.33 -10.88
N GLY A 85 -1.36 -18.11 -10.45
CA GLY A 85 -2.55 -17.85 -9.66
C GLY A 85 -2.34 -18.02 -8.15
N ASN A 86 -1.11 -18.16 -7.67
CA ASN A 86 -0.81 -18.16 -6.24
C ASN A 86 -0.86 -16.73 -5.71
N SER A 87 -1.47 -16.54 -4.53
CA SER A 87 -1.55 -15.23 -3.87
C SER A 87 -0.54 -15.10 -2.74
N TYR A 88 0.09 -13.94 -2.65
CA TYR A 88 1.10 -13.59 -1.67
C TYR A 88 0.70 -12.32 -0.93
N ALA A 89 0.97 -12.29 0.38
CA ALA A 89 0.69 -11.15 1.24
C ALA A 89 1.99 -10.60 1.84
N TYR A 90 2.11 -9.27 1.87
CA TYR A 90 3.30 -8.54 2.30
C TYR A 90 2.94 -7.51 3.38
N PRO A 91 3.75 -7.35 4.44
CA PRO A 91 4.82 -8.26 4.88
C PRO A 91 4.28 -9.61 5.40
N GLY A 92 2.96 -9.72 5.53
CA GLY A 92 2.21 -10.92 5.83
C GLY A 92 0.72 -10.64 5.60
N PRO A 93 -0.19 -11.53 6.03
CA PRO A 93 -1.63 -11.26 5.95
C PRO A 93 -2.00 -9.98 6.69
N TYR A 94 -2.91 -9.19 6.11
CA TYR A 94 -3.48 -8.05 6.82
C TYR A 94 -4.20 -8.54 8.08
N PRO A 95 -3.94 -7.97 9.27
CA PRO A 95 -4.62 -8.40 10.48
C PRO A 95 -6.12 -8.16 10.36
N VAL A 96 -6.92 -9.22 10.48
CA VAL A 96 -8.37 -9.07 10.65
C VAL A 96 -8.62 -8.62 12.08
N THR A 97 -9.14 -7.40 12.24
CA THR A 97 -9.63 -6.89 13.53
C THR A 97 -11.03 -7.40 13.82
#